data_AF-A0A1S3H5X2-F1
#
_entry.id   AF-A0A1S3H5X2-F1
#
_cell.length_a   1.000
_cell.length_b   1.000
_cell.length_c   1.000
_cell.angle_alpha   90.00
_cell.angle_beta   90.00
_cell.angle_gamma   90.00
#
_symmetry.space_group_name_H-M   'P 1'
#
loop_
_entity.id
_entity.type
_entity.pdbx_description
1 polymer ?
#
loop_
_entity_poly.entity_id
_entity_poly.type
_entity_poly.pdbx_seq_one_letter_code
_entity_poly.pdbx_strand_id
1 'polypeptide(L)'
;MNLHEFIYVIIFAFLLEGGNSLRKSFDNLNPVERGERADQKVDVDINAEKSCSRERSKIVRDIFQKQILPFYEDLSPDGQVLEVPRGCPFNQLRDIYGEQERHKTFEYPSRWVCEYCGKAFSSEYFLDLHFDNRHKEGVSQERDRTCLADYCDIFRCDIVSGARKLGYWDKALCKPSDWSPIYDKCEVSVGCSCHDNIL
;
A
#
# COMPACT_ATOMS: atom_id res chain seq x y z
N MET A 1 -27.97 -30.84 27.83
CA MET A 1 -26.73 -30.33 27.19
C MET A 1 -26.80 -28.81 27.26
N ASN A 2 -25.93 -28.20 28.07
CA ASN A 2 -26.04 -26.80 28.45
C ASN A 2 -25.39 -25.90 27.40
N LEU A 3 -25.97 -24.72 27.15
CA LEU A 3 -25.51 -23.73 26.17
C LEU A 3 -24.02 -23.34 26.35
N HIS A 4 -23.52 -23.46 27.58
CA HIS A 4 -22.12 -23.19 27.93
C HIS A 4 -21.13 -24.18 27.29
N GLU A 5 -21.49 -25.48 27.21
CA GLU A 5 -20.64 -26.49 26.57
C GLU A 5 -20.56 -26.27 25.04
N PHE A 6 -21.63 -25.77 24.43
CA PHE A 6 -21.65 -25.44 23.00
C PHE A 6 -20.75 -24.25 22.66
N ILE A 7 -20.70 -23.23 23.53
CA ILE A 7 -19.85 -22.06 23.35
C ILE A 7 -18.37 -22.46 23.46
N TYR A 8 -18.01 -23.33 24.42
CA TYR A 8 -16.63 -23.81 24.56
C TYR A 8 -16.15 -24.61 23.34
N VAL A 9 -17.02 -25.45 22.74
CA VAL A 9 -16.67 -26.22 21.53
C VAL A 9 -16.49 -25.30 20.31
N ILE A 10 -17.31 -24.25 20.16
CA ILE A 10 -17.16 -23.28 19.07
C ILE A 10 -15.88 -22.46 19.24
N ILE A 11 -15.58 -21.96 20.45
CA ILE A 11 -14.36 -21.21 20.72
C ILE A 11 -13.11 -22.08 20.51
N PHE A 12 -13.13 -23.35 20.93
CA PHE A 12 -12.04 -24.28 20.67
C PHE A 12 -11.89 -24.61 19.18
N ALA A 13 -12.99 -24.72 18.42
CA ALA A 13 -12.93 -24.93 16.96
C ALA A 13 -12.31 -23.71 16.24
N PHE A 14 -12.67 -22.48 16.66
CA PHE A 14 -12.07 -21.26 16.11
C PHE A 14 -10.59 -21.09 16.46
N LEU A 15 -10.15 -21.54 17.65
CA LEU A 15 -8.74 -21.48 18.05
C LEU A 15 -7.87 -22.58 17.43
N LEU A 16 -8.44 -23.73 17.07
CA LEU A 16 -7.70 -24.82 16.43
C LEU A 16 -7.64 -24.71 14.89
N GLU A 17 -8.57 -23.98 14.26
CA GLU A 17 -8.58 -23.78 12.80
C GLU A 17 -8.18 -22.36 12.35
N GLY A 18 -7.99 -21.41 13.27
CA GLY A 18 -7.82 -19.98 12.99
C GLY A 18 -6.39 -19.44 12.87
N GLY A 19 -5.37 -20.27 12.59
CA GLY A 19 -3.95 -19.86 12.61
C GLY A 19 -3.23 -19.70 11.27
N ASN A 20 -3.91 -19.76 10.12
CA ASN A 20 -3.25 -19.88 8.80
C ASN A 20 -3.70 -18.88 7.72
N SER A 21 -4.56 -17.90 8.03
CA SER A 21 -5.06 -16.93 7.02
C SER A 21 -4.14 -15.73 6.77
N LEU A 22 -3.22 -15.42 7.69
CA LEU A 22 -2.32 -14.25 7.58
C LEU A 22 -1.03 -14.48 6.79
N ARG A 23 -0.71 -15.73 6.42
CA ARG A 23 0.50 -16.05 5.64
C ARG A 23 0.26 -16.05 4.13
N LYS A 24 -0.96 -16.36 3.69
CA LYS A 24 -1.28 -16.57 2.26
C LYS A 24 -1.41 -15.29 1.42
N SER A 25 -1.48 -14.10 2.04
CA SER A 25 -1.53 -12.85 1.27
C SER A 25 -0.15 -12.38 0.76
N PHE A 26 0.95 -12.88 1.32
CA PHE A 26 2.30 -12.51 0.87
C PHE A 26 2.92 -13.49 -0.14
N ASP A 27 2.35 -14.68 -0.30
CA ASP A 27 2.95 -15.78 -1.08
C ASP A 27 2.59 -15.76 -2.58
N ASN A 28 1.84 -14.76 -3.08
CA ASN A 28 1.44 -14.66 -4.50
C ASN A 28 2.25 -13.64 -5.32
N LEU A 29 3.43 -13.24 -4.84
CA LEU A 29 4.40 -12.55 -5.70
C LEU A 29 5.19 -13.59 -6.48
N ASN A 30 5.01 -13.59 -7.80
CA ASN A 30 5.72 -14.48 -8.74
C ASN A 30 7.24 -14.45 -8.48
N PRO A 31 7.94 -15.60 -8.51
CA PRO A 31 9.39 -15.61 -8.39
C PRO A 31 10.02 -14.98 -9.64
N VAL A 32 10.75 -13.87 -9.47
CA VAL A 32 11.70 -13.40 -10.48
C VAL A 32 12.96 -14.28 -10.37
N GLU A 33 13.27 -14.99 -11.45
CA GLU A 33 14.47 -15.84 -11.55
C GLU A 33 15.74 -15.01 -11.38
N ARG A 34 16.66 -15.52 -10.56
CA ARG A 34 17.89 -14.85 -10.13
C ARG A 34 19.05 -15.18 -11.07
N GLY A 35 19.40 -14.24 -11.94
CA GLY A 35 20.73 -14.18 -12.57
C GLY A 35 21.75 -13.53 -11.63
N GLU A 36 22.97 -14.06 -11.58
CA GLU A 36 24.07 -13.56 -10.75
C GLU A 36 24.81 -12.36 -11.38
N ARG A 37 25.16 -11.40 -10.51
CA ARG A 37 26.34 -10.50 -10.50
C ARG A 37 26.45 -9.39 -11.57
N ALA A 38 26.36 -8.14 -11.13
CA ALA A 38 27.49 -7.20 -11.01
C ALA A 38 27.01 -5.84 -10.47
N ASP A 39 27.92 -5.16 -9.78
CA ASP A 39 27.79 -3.83 -9.19
C ASP A 39 27.40 -2.80 -10.27
N GLN A 40 26.12 -2.42 -10.35
CA GLN A 40 25.66 -1.33 -11.20
C GLN A 40 25.44 -0.10 -10.32
N LYS A 41 26.37 0.86 -10.40
CA LYS A 41 26.07 2.25 -10.06
C LYS A 41 24.81 2.64 -10.83
N VAL A 42 23.70 2.79 -10.12
CA VAL A 42 22.55 3.53 -10.65
C VAL A 42 22.94 4.99 -10.55
N ASP A 43 23.48 5.53 -11.63
CA ASP A 43 23.55 6.96 -11.82
C ASP A 43 22.10 7.46 -11.81
N VAL A 44 21.71 8.08 -10.68
CA VAL A 44 20.41 8.73 -10.54
C VAL A 44 20.44 9.93 -11.49
N ASP A 45 19.82 9.78 -12.66
CA ASP A 45 19.57 10.90 -13.57
C ASP A 45 18.64 11.91 -12.87
N ILE A 46 19.20 13.06 -12.51
CA ILE A 46 18.55 14.13 -11.74
C ILE A 46 17.50 14.90 -12.58
N ASN A 47 17.23 14.52 -13.84
CA ASN A 47 16.23 15.16 -14.71
C ASN A 47 15.42 14.18 -15.56
N ALA A 48 15.02 13.03 -14.99
CA ALA A 48 13.80 12.38 -15.48
C ALA A 48 12.62 13.26 -15.05
N GLU A 49 11.83 13.78 -15.99
CA GLU A 49 10.48 14.27 -15.69
C GLU A 49 9.84 13.25 -14.74
N LYS A 50 9.52 13.67 -13.51
CA LYS A 50 9.13 12.77 -12.42
C LYS A 50 7.80 12.10 -12.74
N SER A 51 7.82 11.08 -13.59
CA SER A 51 6.71 10.16 -13.74
C SER A 51 6.58 9.45 -12.41
N CYS A 52 5.50 9.72 -11.68
CA CYS A 52 5.22 9.03 -10.45
C CYS A 52 5.19 7.52 -10.70
N SER A 53 5.77 6.71 -9.81
CA SER A 53 5.72 5.25 -10.00
C SER A 53 4.38 4.72 -9.48
N ARG A 54 3.57 4.15 -10.39
CA ARG A 54 2.29 3.51 -10.04
C ARG A 54 2.46 2.36 -9.07
N GLU A 55 3.38 1.44 -9.35
CA GLU A 55 3.64 0.27 -8.51
C GLU A 55 4.02 0.68 -7.07
N ARG A 56 4.91 1.65 -6.94
CA ARG A 56 5.32 2.21 -5.64
C ARG A 56 4.17 2.94 -4.94
N SER A 57 3.38 3.71 -5.68
CA SER A 57 2.19 4.38 -5.15
C SER A 57 1.15 3.39 -4.62
N LYS A 58 0.98 2.26 -5.34
CA LYS A 58 0.09 1.17 -4.91
C LYS A 58 0.52 0.56 -3.58
N ILE A 59 1.82 0.31 -3.39
CA ILE A 59 2.33 -0.22 -2.11
C ILE A 59 1.98 0.74 -0.95
N VAL A 60 2.25 2.03 -1.12
CA VAL A 60 1.93 3.04 -0.09
C VAL A 60 0.43 3.09 0.19
N ARG A 61 -0.39 3.12 -0.85
CA ARG A 61 -1.86 3.11 -0.74
C ARG A 61 -2.37 1.87 0.00
N ASP A 62 -1.88 0.69 -0.39
CA ASP A 62 -2.29 -0.57 0.20
C ASP A 62 -1.94 -0.64 1.69
N ILE A 63 -0.72 -0.26 2.07
CA ILE A 63 -0.32 -0.22 3.49
C ILE A 63 -1.17 0.78 4.25
N PHE A 64 -1.34 1.99 3.71
CA PHE A 64 -2.12 3.03 4.38
C PHE A 64 -3.57 2.60 4.60
N GLN A 65 -4.26 2.14 3.54
CA GLN A 65 -5.68 1.77 3.61
C GLN A 65 -5.94 0.48 4.38
N LYS A 66 -5.04 -0.52 4.30
CA LYS A 66 -5.29 -1.85 4.89
C LYS A 66 -4.66 -2.03 6.26
N GLN A 67 -3.68 -1.21 6.64
CA GLN A 67 -2.96 -1.36 7.91
C GLN A 67 -3.06 -0.12 8.80
N ILE A 68 -2.94 1.08 8.23
CA ILE A 68 -2.87 2.31 9.02
C ILE A 68 -4.27 2.85 9.34
N LEU A 69 -5.15 3.00 8.34
CA LEU A 69 -6.50 3.52 8.55
C LEU A 69 -7.33 2.69 9.55
N PRO A 70 -7.38 1.35 9.45
CA PRO A 70 -8.15 0.55 10.39
C PRO A 70 -7.67 0.72 11.84
N PHE A 71 -6.36 0.90 12.04
CA PHE A 71 -5.79 1.15 13.37
C PHE A 71 -6.31 2.45 13.98
N TYR A 72 -6.48 3.51 13.19
CA TYR A 72 -7.05 4.76 13.70
C TYR A 72 -8.57 4.67 13.88
N GLU A 73 -9.28 3.97 12.99
CA GLU A 73 -10.72 3.73 13.13
C GLU A 73 -11.06 2.97 14.42
N ASP A 74 -10.24 1.97 14.79
CA ASP A 74 -10.38 1.24 16.06
C ASP A 74 -10.14 2.11 17.30
N LEU A 75 -9.38 3.20 17.15
CA LEU A 75 -9.10 4.16 18.23
C LEU A 75 -10.11 5.32 18.28
N SER A 76 -10.97 5.46 17.27
CA SER A 76 -12.01 6.49 17.22
C SER A 76 -13.01 6.27 18.37
N PRO A 77 -13.15 7.22 19.32
CA PRO A 77 -13.94 7.04 20.55
C PRO A 77 -15.44 6.75 20.34
N ASP A 78 -15.95 7.05 19.15
CA ASP A 78 -17.36 7.02 18.75
C ASP A 78 -17.67 5.94 17.70
N GLY A 79 -16.68 5.14 17.30
CA GLY A 79 -16.84 4.11 16.26
C GLY A 79 -17.16 4.70 14.89
N GLN A 80 -16.85 5.99 14.67
CA GLN A 80 -17.08 6.63 13.38
C GLN A 80 -15.96 6.31 12.39
N VAL A 81 -16.34 6.18 11.12
CA VAL A 81 -15.40 6.01 10.01
C VAL A 81 -14.49 7.24 9.96
N LEU A 82 -13.18 7.02 10.03
CA LEU A 82 -12.21 8.11 9.99
C LEU A 82 -12.18 8.72 8.59
N GLU A 83 -12.72 9.93 8.46
CA GLU A 83 -12.53 10.70 7.24
C GLU A 83 -11.13 11.30 7.21
N VAL A 84 -10.28 10.77 6.32
CA VAL A 84 -8.93 11.31 6.08
C VAL A 84 -9.08 12.76 5.59
N PRO A 85 -8.50 13.77 6.26
CA PRO A 85 -8.74 15.16 5.86
C PRO A 85 -8.08 15.48 4.52
N ARG A 86 -8.62 16.49 3.81
CA ARG A 86 -8.10 16.89 2.50
C ARG A 86 -6.65 17.36 2.56
N GLY A 87 -6.17 17.90 3.68
CA GLY A 87 -4.76 18.28 3.83
C GLY A 87 -3.80 17.08 3.85
N CYS A 88 -4.29 15.88 4.14
CA CYS A 88 -3.45 14.70 4.30
C CYS A 88 -2.88 14.26 2.94
N PRO A 89 -1.57 14.01 2.81
CA PRO A 89 -0.98 13.47 1.59
C PRO A 89 -1.58 12.14 1.14
N PHE A 90 -2.06 11.33 2.09
CA PHE A 90 -2.61 10.00 1.87
C PHE A 90 -4.13 10.00 1.61
N ASN A 91 -4.74 11.17 1.49
CA ASN A 91 -6.13 11.28 1.10
C ASN A 91 -6.34 10.69 -0.30
N GLN A 92 -7.33 9.81 -0.47
CA GLN A 92 -7.64 9.16 -1.75
C GLN A 92 -8.00 10.16 -2.86
N LEU A 93 -8.55 11.33 -2.51
CA LEU A 93 -8.83 12.41 -3.46
C LEU A 93 -7.55 13.10 -3.93
N ARG A 94 -6.45 13.02 -3.19
CA ARG A 94 -5.17 13.64 -3.57
C ARG A 94 -4.26 12.69 -4.32
N ASP A 95 -4.42 11.39 -4.17
CA ASP A 95 -3.68 10.41 -4.95
C ASP A 95 -3.85 10.66 -6.47
N ILE A 96 -2.74 10.89 -7.18
CA ILE A 96 -2.73 11.13 -8.62
C ILE A 96 -3.35 9.98 -9.43
N TYR A 97 -3.27 8.75 -8.92
CA TYR A 97 -3.83 7.55 -9.56
C TYR A 97 -5.17 7.17 -8.97
N GLY A 98 -5.62 7.89 -7.93
CA GLY A 98 -6.80 7.53 -7.15
C GLY A 98 -8.07 7.39 -7.99
N GLU A 99 -8.21 8.15 -9.08
CA GLU A 99 -9.33 8.01 -10.01
C GLU A 99 -9.30 6.68 -10.77
N GLN A 100 -8.16 6.32 -11.36
CA GLN A 100 -8.03 5.06 -12.11
C GLN A 100 -8.19 3.85 -11.19
N GLU A 101 -7.68 3.93 -9.96
CA GLU A 101 -7.83 2.86 -8.96
C GLU A 101 -9.30 2.61 -8.59
N ARG A 102 -10.13 3.67 -8.54
CA ARG A 102 -11.58 3.53 -8.31
C ARG A 102 -12.33 2.90 -9.48
N HIS A 103 -11.76 2.94 -10.68
CA HIS A 103 -12.33 2.36 -11.89
C HIS A 103 -11.76 0.97 -12.22
N LYS A 104 -11.14 0.31 -11.23
CA LYS A 104 -10.77 -1.10 -11.29
C LYS A 104 -11.90 -1.92 -10.69
N THR A 105 -12.48 -2.83 -11.47
CA THR A 105 -13.37 -3.86 -10.94
C THR A 105 -12.61 -5.18 -10.86
N PHE A 106 -12.55 -5.79 -9.67
CA PHE A 106 -12.13 -7.17 -9.50
C PHE A 106 -13.37 -8.07 -9.48
N GLU A 107 -13.57 -8.88 -10.52
CA GLU A 107 -14.68 -9.84 -10.55
C GLU A 107 -14.26 -11.20 -9.97
N TYR A 108 -13.09 -11.72 -10.37
CA TYR A 108 -12.49 -12.97 -9.88
C TYR A 108 -10.99 -13.03 -10.26
N PRO A 109 -10.18 -13.99 -9.74
CA PRO A 109 -8.71 -13.95 -9.84
C PRO A 109 -8.10 -13.69 -11.22
N SER A 110 -8.77 -14.10 -12.30
CA SER A 110 -8.33 -13.93 -13.69
C SER A 110 -9.14 -12.90 -14.48
N ARG A 111 -9.92 -12.04 -13.80
CA ARG A 111 -10.76 -11.04 -14.45
C ARG A 111 -10.80 -9.73 -13.69
N TRP A 112 -10.05 -8.79 -14.25
CA TRP A 112 -10.00 -7.38 -13.87
C TRP A 112 -10.63 -6.55 -14.98
N VAL A 113 -11.57 -5.67 -14.65
CA VAL A 113 -12.31 -4.88 -15.64
C VAL A 113 -11.97 -3.40 -15.47
N CYS A 114 -11.74 -2.74 -16.62
CA CYS A 114 -11.60 -1.29 -16.72
C CYS A 114 -12.99 -0.67 -16.80
N GLU A 115 -13.41 0.12 -15.82
CA GLU A 115 -14.74 0.74 -15.84
C GLU A 115 -14.86 1.90 -16.84
N TYR A 116 -13.76 2.50 -17.30
CA TYR A 116 -13.81 3.53 -18.35
C TYR A 116 -14.28 2.99 -19.71
N CYS A 117 -13.95 1.73 -20.04
CA CYS A 117 -14.23 1.17 -21.38
C CYS A 117 -14.78 -0.26 -21.39
N GLY A 118 -14.95 -0.89 -20.23
CA GLY A 118 -15.49 -2.25 -20.07
C GLY A 118 -14.54 -3.39 -20.48
N LYS A 119 -13.27 -3.10 -20.82
CA LYS A 119 -12.30 -4.15 -21.19
C LYS A 119 -11.88 -4.97 -19.97
N ALA A 120 -11.83 -6.28 -20.16
CA ALA A 120 -11.39 -7.24 -19.14
C ALA A 120 -9.93 -7.70 -19.39
N PHE A 121 -9.21 -7.96 -18.31
CA PHE A 121 -7.80 -8.33 -18.27
C PHE A 121 -7.59 -9.52 -17.35
N SER A 122 -6.59 -10.34 -17.67
CA SER A 122 -6.27 -11.56 -16.91
C SER A 122 -5.61 -11.31 -15.56
N SER A 123 -5.06 -10.11 -15.35
CA SER A 123 -4.44 -9.70 -14.10
C SER A 123 -4.55 -8.19 -13.94
N GLU A 124 -4.45 -7.73 -12.69
CA GLU A 124 -4.43 -6.31 -12.36
C GLU A 124 -3.28 -5.57 -13.07
N TYR A 125 -2.12 -6.23 -13.18
CA TYR A 125 -0.95 -5.68 -13.87
C TYR A 125 -1.27 -5.29 -15.32
N PHE A 126 -2.00 -6.12 -16.06
CA PHE A 126 -2.38 -5.78 -17.43
C PHE A 126 -3.44 -4.68 -17.50
N LEU A 127 -4.30 -4.57 -16.49
CA LEU A 127 -5.24 -3.46 -16.36
C LEU A 127 -4.51 -2.14 -16.07
N ASP A 128 -3.51 -2.16 -15.17
CA ASP A 128 -2.66 -1.00 -14.87
C ASP A 128 -1.89 -0.52 -16.10
N LEU A 129 -1.27 -1.45 -16.84
CA LEU A 129 -0.61 -1.14 -18.10
C LEU A 129 -1.59 -0.58 -19.14
N HIS A 130 -2.84 -1.06 -19.15
CA HIS A 130 -3.88 -0.49 -19.99
C HIS A 130 -4.23 0.95 -19.59
N PHE A 131 -4.35 1.27 -18.30
CA PHE A 131 -4.55 2.65 -17.86
C PHE A 131 -3.41 3.57 -18.29
N ASP A 132 -2.16 3.14 -18.11
CA ASP A 132 -0.98 3.92 -18.50
C ASP A 132 -0.93 4.19 -20.00
N ASN A 133 -1.49 3.31 -20.84
CA ASN A 133 -1.45 3.46 -22.29
C ASN A 133 -2.69 4.11 -22.90
N ARG A 134 -3.86 3.89 -22.31
CA ARG A 134 -5.17 4.20 -22.91
C ARG A 134 -6.01 5.18 -22.12
N HIS A 135 -5.71 5.37 -20.83
CA HIS A 135 -6.47 6.24 -19.93
C HIS A 135 -5.56 7.21 -19.16
N LYS A 136 -4.56 7.78 -19.84
CA LYS A 136 -3.65 8.78 -19.24
C LYS A 136 -4.39 10.01 -18.75
N GLU A 137 -5.53 10.34 -19.38
CA GLU A 137 -6.41 11.43 -19.02
C GLU A 137 -6.99 11.31 -17.60
N GLY A 138 -7.13 10.08 -17.07
CA GLY A 138 -7.57 9.84 -15.70
C GLY A 138 -6.47 10.05 -14.65
N VAL A 139 -5.26 10.46 -15.06
CA VAL A 139 -4.19 10.89 -14.16
C VAL A 139 -4.27 12.40 -14.02
N SER A 140 -4.77 12.88 -12.89
CA SER A 140 -4.85 14.32 -12.63
C SER A 140 -3.46 14.93 -12.47
N GLN A 141 -3.18 15.97 -13.25
CA GLN A 141 -1.97 16.81 -13.18
C GLN A 141 -2.22 18.07 -12.32
N GLU A 142 -3.31 18.10 -11.55
CA GLU A 142 -3.61 19.23 -10.67
C GLU A 142 -2.52 19.41 -9.60
N ARG A 143 -2.24 20.67 -9.24
CA ARG A 143 -1.19 21.01 -8.25
C ARG A 143 -1.41 20.42 -6.86
N ASP A 144 -2.65 20.06 -6.51
CA ASP A 144 -2.99 19.52 -5.20
C ASP A 144 -2.87 17.98 -5.13
N ARG A 145 -2.50 17.34 -6.25
CA ARG A 145 -2.36 15.88 -6.29
C ARG A 145 -0.98 15.46 -5.75
N THR A 146 -0.99 14.33 -5.06
CA THR A 146 0.17 13.73 -4.39
C THR A 146 0.58 12.46 -5.12
N CYS A 147 1.85 12.38 -5.49
CA CYS A 147 2.45 11.11 -5.88
C CYS A 147 2.76 10.29 -4.63
N LEU A 148 1.98 9.24 -4.37
CA LEU A 148 2.20 8.40 -3.17
C LEU A 148 3.57 7.72 -3.16
N ALA A 149 4.18 7.48 -4.33
CA ALA A 149 5.54 6.94 -4.41
C ALA A 149 6.61 7.83 -3.75
N ASP A 150 6.34 9.12 -3.54
CA ASP A 150 7.24 10.04 -2.84
C ASP A 150 7.40 9.70 -1.35
N TYR A 151 6.51 8.85 -0.81
CA TYR A 151 6.52 8.39 0.59
C TYR A 151 7.08 6.97 0.73
N CYS A 152 7.62 6.37 -0.33
CA CYS A 152 8.08 4.98 -0.29
C CYS A 152 9.28 4.70 0.62
N ASP A 153 10.02 5.73 1.02
CA ASP A 153 11.07 5.65 2.03
C ASP A 153 10.50 5.44 3.43
N ILE A 154 9.39 6.10 3.77
CA ILE A 154 8.65 5.87 5.03
C ILE A 154 8.03 4.47 5.02
N PHE A 155 7.34 4.13 3.92
CA PHE A 155 6.62 2.85 3.79
C PHE A 155 7.51 1.67 3.40
N ARG A 156 8.81 1.89 3.21
CA ARG A 156 9.79 0.86 2.84
C ARG A 156 9.35 0.01 1.65
N CYS A 157 8.90 0.66 0.57
CA CYS A 157 8.42 -0.02 -0.63
C CYS A 157 9.47 -0.98 -1.22
N ASP A 158 10.77 -0.66 -1.06
CA ASP A 158 11.89 -1.51 -1.45
C ASP A 158 11.85 -2.90 -0.79
N ILE A 159 11.47 -2.94 0.48
CA ILE A 159 11.34 -4.17 1.25
C ILE A 159 10.03 -4.86 0.94
N VAL A 160 8.93 -4.11 0.88
CA VAL A 160 7.59 -4.66 0.70
C VAL A 160 7.40 -5.28 -0.68
N SER A 161 7.98 -4.69 -1.73
CA SER A 161 7.99 -5.29 -3.07
C SER A 161 8.93 -6.48 -3.19
N GLY A 162 9.82 -6.69 -2.22
CA GLY A 162 10.88 -7.69 -2.27
C GLY A 162 12.07 -7.30 -3.17
N ALA A 163 12.07 -6.09 -3.74
CA ALA A 163 13.19 -5.57 -4.53
C ALA A 163 14.50 -5.52 -3.73
N ARG A 164 14.40 -5.31 -2.42
CA ARG A 164 15.50 -5.41 -1.48
C ARG A 164 15.13 -6.37 -0.36
N LYS A 165 16.02 -7.31 -0.04
CA LYS A 165 15.88 -8.19 1.12
C LYS A 165 16.76 -7.67 2.26
N LEU A 166 16.18 -7.55 3.45
CA LEU A 166 16.94 -7.22 4.66
C LEU A 166 17.87 -8.39 5.01
N GLY A 167 19.17 -8.18 4.80
CA GLY A 167 20.21 -9.12 5.19
C GLY A 167 20.55 -9.06 6.68
N TYR A 168 21.46 -9.93 7.10
CA TYR A 168 21.97 -9.94 8.47
C TYR A 168 22.63 -8.60 8.84
N TRP A 169 23.47 -8.08 7.95
CA TRP A 169 24.23 -6.84 8.20
C TRP A 169 23.32 -5.60 8.28
N ASP A 170 22.24 -5.55 7.50
CA ASP A 170 21.25 -4.48 7.60
C ASP A 170 20.64 -4.38 9.00
N LYS A 171 20.43 -5.54 9.65
CA LYS A 171 19.88 -5.61 11.01
C LYS A 171 20.95 -5.36 12.07
N ALA A 172 22.14 -5.95 11.89
CA ALA A 172 23.23 -5.89 12.86
C ALA A 172 23.86 -4.48 12.96
N LEU A 173 23.86 -3.72 11.85
CA LEU A 173 24.44 -2.38 11.79
C LEU A 173 23.40 -1.26 11.97
N CYS A 174 22.12 -1.60 12.11
CA CYS A 174 21.02 -0.66 12.27
C CYS A 174 21.19 0.19 13.53
N LYS A 175 21.44 1.50 13.38
CA LYS A 175 21.49 2.45 14.49
C LYS A 175 20.23 3.34 14.50
N PRO A 176 19.77 3.82 15.67
CA PRO A 176 18.65 4.77 15.73
C PRO A 176 18.88 6.04 14.92
N SER A 177 20.14 6.52 14.84
CA SER A 177 20.53 7.67 14.02
C SER A 177 20.17 7.52 12.55
N ASP A 178 20.20 6.29 12.04
CA ASP A 178 19.96 5.99 10.62
C ASP A 178 18.47 6.15 10.27
N TRP A 179 17.58 6.06 11.28
CA TRP A 179 16.13 6.18 11.12
C TRP A 179 15.60 7.58 11.40
N SER A 180 16.36 8.45 12.08
CA SER A 180 15.91 9.81 12.44
C SER A 180 15.33 10.57 11.25
N PRO A 181 15.98 10.64 10.07
CA PRO A 181 15.44 11.42 8.95
C PRO A 181 14.12 10.84 8.41
N ILE A 182 13.98 9.51 8.42
CA ILE A 182 12.76 8.82 7.96
C ILE A 182 11.63 9.06 8.97
N TYR A 183 11.97 9.03 10.26
CA TYR A 183 11.03 9.30 11.35
C TYR A 183 10.53 10.75 11.32
N ASP A 184 11.43 11.73 11.19
CA ASP A 184 11.06 13.15 11.08
C ASP A 184 10.14 13.39 9.87
N LYS A 185 10.46 12.75 8.73
CA LYS A 185 9.59 12.79 7.54
C LYS A 185 8.23 12.16 7.81
N CYS A 186 8.19 11.04 8.53
CA CYS A 186 6.94 10.37 8.91
C CYS A 186 6.07 11.29 9.78
N GLU A 187 6.65 11.90 10.82
CA GLU A 187 5.91 12.80 11.71
C GLU A 187 5.33 14.00 10.97
N VAL A 188 6.08 14.61 10.04
CA VAL A 188 5.56 15.69 9.21
C VAL A 188 4.46 15.20 8.26
N SER A 189 4.63 14.01 7.66
CA SER A 189 3.70 13.47 6.66
C SER A 189 2.35 13.05 7.27
N VAL A 190 2.38 12.49 8.49
CA VAL A 190 1.19 12.02 9.21
C VAL A 190 0.60 13.12 10.09
N GLY A 191 1.45 13.99 10.65
CA GLY A 191 1.08 15.06 11.57
C GLY A 191 0.32 16.23 10.93
N CYS A 192 0.43 16.44 9.61
CA CYS A 192 -0.22 17.58 8.96
C CYS A 192 -1.75 17.49 8.79
N SER A 193 -2.44 16.44 9.24
CA SER A 193 -3.91 16.38 9.09
C SER A 193 -4.66 15.36 9.96
N CYS A 194 -4.05 14.31 10.49
CA CYS A 194 -4.84 13.27 11.17
C CYS A 194 -5.20 13.60 12.64
N HIS A 195 -4.68 14.70 13.20
CA HIS A 195 -4.82 15.04 14.62
C HIS A 195 -5.82 16.17 14.91
N ASP A 196 -6.24 16.94 13.89
CA ASP A 196 -7.03 18.16 14.09
C ASP A 196 -8.54 17.91 14.35
N ASN A 197 -8.99 16.64 14.34
CA ASN A 197 -10.38 16.26 14.63
C ASN A 197 -10.53 15.41 15.90
N ILE A 198 -9.50 15.31 16.74
CA ILE A 198 -9.60 14.65 18.06
C ILE A 198 -9.63 15.74 19.15
N LEU A 199 -10.72 16.50 19.20
CA LEU A 199 -11.15 17.31 20.35
C LEU A 199 -12.68 17.33 20.44
#